data_AF-A0A0N0DCU8-F1
#
_entry.id   AF-A0A0N0DCU8-F1
#
_cell.length_a   1.000
_cell.length_b   1.000
_cell.length_c   1.000
_cell.angle_alpha   90.00
_cell.angle_beta   90.00
_cell.angle_gamma   90.00
#
_symmetry.space_group_name_H-M   'P 1'
#
loop_
_entity.id
_entity.type
_entity.pdbx_description
1 polymer ?
#
loop_
_entity_poly.entity_id
_entity_poly.type
_entity_poly.pdbx_seq_one_letter_code
_entity_poly.pdbx_strand_id
1 'polypeptide(L)'
;MPDKQTFSAPQPVLLASILYCSSTRGPPDMVEIAPHFFTVLCTAIAQLSIPSSEIGCPIETSVSREEWAFQTVLGIVLAGLLTEGNIRETGNWISVGYRLMLDYCPAHVDDTSREWRKLFSGIQIVDLEHSSIHLAYPVIPIEAPLATLRMSPLDQLYKLSRMMHTGLSHFTGRRLPTIWSCFEDSRVENHNFTTSFTAIDGVLIRDWAKQLDDWLVEFNGKTPEPDQSSKLVLRQYVLHRLLVLSIYHPARSGNLWSQSITSHEQEELLLSARATLKLHQHDDSIWSNWDLIIITWAALIVLQGIQGGIGEIEDMTNIKLHLDILKQKNEPKPSLCDKLITRLEESLQDVSTPDFSYVQPAHPSVMDPSFDYTWQIFDQVNLQQIQFPG
;
A
#
# COMPACT_ATOMS: atom_id res chain seq x y z
N MET A 1 -2.33 -7.63 -20.40
CA MET A 1 -1.99 -8.92 -19.76
C MET A 1 -0.55 -9.29 -20.13
N PRO A 2 0.34 -9.58 -19.18
CA PRO A 2 1.61 -10.21 -19.53
C PRO A 2 1.32 -11.58 -20.16
N ASP A 3 2.20 -12.04 -21.05
CA ASP A 3 2.10 -13.37 -21.66
C ASP A 3 1.85 -14.42 -20.56
N LYS A 4 0.87 -15.29 -20.79
CA LYS A 4 0.40 -16.29 -19.81
C LYS A 4 1.53 -17.29 -19.54
N GLN A 5 2.45 -16.94 -18.62
CA GLN A 5 3.51 -17.82 -18.18
C GLN A 5 2.84 -18.99 -17.45
N THR A 6 2.91 -20.16 -18.06
CA THR A 6 2.33 -21.38 -17.51
C THR A 6 3.48 -22.15 -16.89
N PHE A 7 3.58 -22.15 -15.55
CA PHE A 7 4.56 -22.98 -14.85
C PHE A 7 4.09 -24.43 -14.90
N SER A 8 4.81 -25.29 -15.62
CA SER A 8 4.46 -26.71 -15.78
C SER A 8 4.75 -27.53 -14.51
N ALA A 9 5.66 -27.08 -13.66
CA ALA A 9 5.99 -27.68 -12.36
C ALA A 9 6.40 -26.58 -11.35
N PRO A 10 5.44 -25.93 -10.67
CA PRO A 10 5.75 -24.88 -9.70
C PRO A 10 6.49 -25.43 -8.48
N GLN A 11 7.55 -24.75 -8.05
CA GLN A 11 8.28 -25.08 -6.82
C GLN A 11 7.38 -24.93 -5.58
N PRO A 12 7.68 -25.63 -4.46
CA PRO A 12 6.78 -25.70 -3.31
C PRO A 12 6.28 -24.36 -2.78
N VAL A 13 7.16 -23.35 -2.67
CA VAL A 13 6.79 -22.01 -2.19
C VAL A 13 5.86 -21.31 -3.18
N LEU A 14 6.18 -21.33 -4.48
CA LEU A 14 5.32 -20.73 -5.50
C LEU A 14 3.95 -21.41 -5.56
N LEU A 15 3.92 -22.74 -5.51
CA LEU A 15 2.68 -23.51 -5.50
C LEU A 15 1.82 -23.16 -4.27
N ALA A 16 2.41 -23.15 -3.08
CA ALA A 16 1.70 -22.77 -1.85
C ALA A 16 1.15 -21.34 -1.93
N SER A 17 1.92 -20.38 -2.45
CA SER A 17 1.47 -19.01 -2.66
C SER A 17 0.32 -18.91 -3.66
N ILE A 18 0.38 -19.64 -4.78
CA ILE A 18 -0.70 -19.68 -5.78
C ILE A 18 -1.96 -20.28 -5.18
N LEU A 19 -1.85 -21.39 -4.46
CA LEU A 19 -3.00 -22.06 -3.82
C LEU A 19 -3.63 -21.15 -2.75
N TYR A 20 -2.82 -20.51 -1.92
CA TYR A 20 -3.29 -19.54 -0.94
C TYR A 20 -4.01 -18.37 -1.62
N CYS A 21 -3.36 -17.70 -2.58
CA CYS A 21 -3.94 -16.60 -3.37
C CYS A 21 -5.26 -16.99 -4.04
N SER A 22 -5.31 -18.17 -4.66
CA SER A 22 -6.48 -18.66 -5.36
C SER A 22 -7.61 -19.02 -4.41
N SER A 23 -7.30 -19.50 -3.20
CA SER A 23 -8.31 -19.82 -2.19
C SER A 23 -8.93 -18.57 -1.55
N THR A 24 -8.15 -17.49 -1.35
CA THR A 24 -8.64 -16.24 -0.75
C THR A 24 -9.40 -15.35 -1.75
N ARG A 25 -9.11 -15.51 -3.05
CA ARG A 25 -9.77 -14.79 -4.14
C ARG A 25 -10.73 -15.68 -4.94
N GLY A 26 -10.94 -16.90 -4.47
CA GLY A 26 -11.77 -17.92 -5.10
C GLY A 26 -13.23 -17.86 -4.65
N PRO A 27 -14.06 -18.79 -5.18
CA PRO A 27 -15.45 -18.92 -4.75
C PRO A 27 -15.54 -19.34 -3.26
N PRO A 28 -16.68 -19.10 -2.60
CA PRO A 28 -16.87 -19.33 -1.15
C PRO A 28 -16.43 -20.73 -0.66
N ASP A 29 -16.63 -21.76 -1.48
CA ASP A 29 -16.30 -23.14 -1.12
C ASP A 29 -14.78 -23.39 -0.93
N MET A 30 -13.93 -22.55 -1.54
CA MET A 30 -12.45 -22.70 -1.45
C MET A 30 -11.86 -22.01 -0.21
N VAL A 31 -12.66 -21.18 0.46
CA VAL A 31 -12.26 -20.31 1.57
C VAL A 31 -12.01 -21.12 2.83
N GLU A 32 -12.77 -22.19 3.05
CA GLU A 32 -12.59 -23.10 4.18
C GLU A 32 -11.18 -23.75 4.18
N ILE A 33 -10.57 -23.88 3.00
CA ILE A 33 -9.24 -24.48 2.83
C ILE A 33 -8.13 -23.42 2.88
N ALA A 34 -8.44 -22.13 2.70
CA ALA A 34 -7.45 -21.05 2.72
C ALA A 34 -6.53 -21.03 3.97
N PRO A 35 -7.02 -21.26 5.21
CA PRO A 35 -6.14 -21.33 6.39
C PRO A 35 -5.12 -22.47 6.32
N HIS A 36 -5.49 -23.58 5.68
CA HIS A 36 -4.60 -24.72 5.49
C HIS A 36 -3.49 -24.37 4.49
N PHE A 37 -3.84 -23.76 3.35
CA PHE A 37 -2.84 -23.29 2.40
C PHE A 37 -1.93 -22.20 2.99
N PHE A 38 -2.46 -21.32 3.83
CA PHE A 38 -1.65 -20.35 4.56
C PHE A 38 -0.64 -21.03 5.49
N THR A 39 -1.07 -22.06 6.22
CA THR A 39 -0.16 -22.84 7.10
C THR A 39 0.94 -23.54 6.29
N VAL A 40 0.58 -24.13 5.15
CA VAL A 40 1.53 -24.77 4.23
C VAL A 40 2.52 -23.73 3.68
N LEU A 41 2.05 -22.56 3.28
CA LEU A 41 2.88 -21.45 2.80
C LEU A 41 3.88 -20.99 3.87
N CYS A 42 3.42 -20.72 5.09
CA CYS A 42 4.26 -20.35 6.22
C CYS A 42 5.34 -21.42 6.49
N THR A 43 4.94 -22.70 6.45
CA THR A 43 5.86 -23.81 6.64
C THR A 43 6.90 -23.87 5.52
N ALA A 44 6.48 -23.74 4.26
CA ALA A 44 7.37 -23.78 3.11
C ALA A 44 8.42 -22.66 3.16
N ILE A 45 8.00 -21.42 3.50
CA ILE A 45 8.94 -20.30 3.66
C ILE A 45 9.88 -20.52 4.86
N ALA A 46 9.37 -21.01 5.99
CA ALA A 46 10.19 -21.29 7.16
C ALA A 46 11.29 -22.33 6.86
N GLN A 47 10.98 -23.34 6.05
CA GLN A 47 11.96 -24.36 5.64
C GLN A 47 13.15 -23.78 4.85
N LEU A 48 13.00 -22.64 4.16
CA LEU A 48 14.11 -21.97 3.47
C LEU A 48 15.21 -21.49 4.44
N SER A 49 14.86 -21.31 5.71
CA SER A 49 15.81 -20.90 6.77
C SER A 49 16.42 -22.09 7.51
N ILE A 50 16.00 -23.32 7.21
CA ILE A 50 16.50 -24.55 7.84
C ILE A 50 17.63 -25.14 6.98
N PRO A 51 18.85 -25.31 7.53
CA PRO A 51 19.93 -25.93 6.79
C PRO A 51 19.57 -27.34 6.32
N SER A 52 19.86 -27.65 5.05
CA SER A 52 19.62 -28.96 4.44
C SER A 52 18.15 -29.41 4.38
N SER A 53 17.19 -28.46 4.43
CA SER A 53 15.78 -28.80 4.23
C SER A 53 15.50 -29.19 2.77
N GLU A 54 14.53 -30.07 2.56
CA GLU A 54 14.13 -30.50 1.22
C GLU A 54 13.65 -29.34 0.35
N ILE A 55 13.03 -28.32 0.95
CA ILE A 55 12.54 -27.12 0.25
C ILE A 55 13.67 -26.10 0.01
N GLY A 56 14.60 -25.97 0.95
CA GLY A 56 15.71 -25.01 0.92
C GLY A 56 16.94 -25.49 0.14
N CYS A 57 17.01 -26.76 -0.23
CA CYS A 57 18.10 -27.32 -1.04
C CYS A 57 17.77 -27.25 -2.54
N PRO A 58 18.48 -26.43 -3.33
CA PRO A 58 18.28 -26.37 -4.76
C PRO A 58 18.78 -27.64 -5.47
N ILE A 59 18.17 -27.97 -6.61
CA ILE A 59 18.53 -29.13 -7.45
C ILE A 59 19.95 -28.96 -8.04
N GLU A 60 20.66 -30.06 -8.32
CA GLU A 60 22.12 -30.11 -8.52
C GLU A 60 22.66 -29.22 -9.67
N THR A 61 21.90 -28.94 -10.73
CA THR A 61 22.39 -28.16 -11.90
C THR A 61 22.21 -26.65 -11.71
N SER A 62 23.13 -25.82 -12.23
CA SER A 62 23.06 -24.35 -12.09
C SER A 62 21.75 -23.74 -12.60
N VAL A 63 21.31 -24.15 -13.80
CA VAL A 63 20.06 -23.69 -14.42
C VAL A 63 18.85 -24.05 -13.54
N SER A 64 18.82 -25.26 -12.96
CA SER A 64 17.75 -25.64 -12.04
C SER A 64 17.78 -24.86 -10.72
N ARG A 65 18.93 -24.31 -10.29
CA ARG A 65 19.00 -23.46 -9.08
C ARG A 65 18.47 -22.06 -9.34
N GLU A 66 18.81 -21.50 -10.49
CA GLU A 66 18.32 -20.18 -10.90
C GLU A 66 16.79 -20.20 -11.04
N GLU A 67 16.24 -21.22 -11.72
CA GLU A 67 14.80 -21.38 -11.84
C GLU A 67 14.13 -21.61 -10.47
N TRP A 68 14.72 -22.47 -9.63
CA TRP A 68 14.22 -22.70 -8.27
C TRP A 68 14.18 -21.41 -7.45
N ALA A 69 15.25 -20.62 -7.47
CA ALA A 69 15.35 -19.38 -6.73
C ALA A 69 14.38 -18.33 -7.28
N PHE A 70 14.27 -18.21 -8.61
CA PHE A 70 13.32 -17.32 -9.27
C PHE A 70 11.88 -17.61 -8.84
N GLN A 71 11.46 -18.88 -8.93
CA GLN A 71 10.10 -19.28 -8.54
C GLN A 71 9.87 -19.10 -7.03
N THR A 72 10.87 -19.41 -6.19
CA THR A 72 10.78 -19.23 -4.74
C THR A 72 10.61 -17.75 -4.38
N VAL A 73 11.40 -16.87 -5.00
CA VAL A 73 11.30 -15.42 -4.82
C VAL A 73 9.95 -14.89 -5.30
N LEU A 74 9.47 -15.33 -6.47
CA LEU A 74 8.13 -15.00 -6.97
C LEU A 74 7.04 -15.42 -5.98
N GLY A 75 7.17 -16.62 -5.41
CA GLY A 75 6.27 -17.12 -4.37
C GLY A 75 6.27 -16.24 -3.12
N ILE A 76 7.43 -15.75 -2.68
CA ILE A 76 7.57 -14.81 -1.56
C ILE A 76 6.91 -13.46 -1.88
N VAL A 77 7.10 -12.92 -3.09
CA VAL A 77 6.42 -11.68 -3.51
C VAL A 77 4.90 -11.84 -3.47
N LEU A 78 4.37 -12.95 -4.03
CA LEU A 78 2.95 -13.24 -4.00
C LEU A 78 2.41 -13.42 -2.58
N ALA A 79 3.18 -14.07 -1.69
CA ALA A 79 2.83 -14.20 -0.29
C ALA A 79 2.76 -12.82 0.39
N GLY A 80 3.79 -11.99 0.19
CA GLY A 80 3.87 -10.65 0.73
C GLY A 80 2.68 -9.77 0.34
N LEU A 81 2.31 -9.76 -0.95
CA LEU A 81 1.14 -9.04 -1.48
C LEU A 81 -0.21 -9.40 -0.82
N LEU A 82 -0.28 -10.53 -0.13
CA LEU A 82 -1.47 -11.02 0.56
C LEU A 82 -1.37 -10.93 2.08
N THR A 83 -0.22 -10.51 2.61
CA THR A 83 0.05 -10.50 4.04
C THR A 83 0.66 -9.21 4.55
N GLU A 84 1.06 -8.28 3.67
CA GLU A 84 1.64 -7.01 4.10
C GLU A 84 0.68 -6.20 4.96
N GLY A 85 1.23 -5.39 5.87
CA GLY A 85 0.48 -4.71 6.93
C GLY A 85 -0.03 -5.63 8.05
N ASN A 86 -0.61 -6.79 7.71
CA ASN A 86 -1.35 -7.64 8.64
C ASN A 86 -0.52 -8.71 9.36
N ILE A 87 0.45 -9.34 8.67
CA ILE A 87 1.29 -10.39 9.24
C ILE A 87 2.70 -9.85 9.49
N ARG A 88 3.11 -9.86 10.76
CA ARG A 88 4.42 -9.33 11.21
C ARG A 88 5.59 -10.05 10.56
N GLU A 89 5.48 -11.36 10.35
CA GLU A 89 6.53 -12.20 9.78
C GLU A 89 6.82 -11.90 8.31
N THR A 90 5.96 -11.12 7.63
CA THR A 90 6.14 -10.73 6.23
C THR A 90 7.51 -10.07 6.00
N GLY A 91 7.98 -9.21 6.90
CA GLY A 91 9.32 -8.61 6.80
C GLY A 91 10.47 -9.64 6.83
N ASN A 92 10.30 -10.75 7.54
CA ASN A 92 11.28 -11.85 7.53
C ASN A 92 11.27 -12.56 6.18
N TRP A 93 10.09 -12.80 5.60
CA TRP A 93 9.96 -13.45 4.30
C TRP A 93 10.59 -12.62 3.18
N ILE A 94 10.35 -11.30 3.20
CA ILE A 94 10.99 -10.32 2.31
C ILE A 94 12.52 -10.42 2.40
N SER A 95 13.06 -10.48 3.62
CA SER A 95 14.50 -10.63 3.86
C SER A 95 15.07 -11.92 3.27
N VAL A 96 14.35 -13.04 3.43
CA VAL A 96 14.70 -14.34 2.81
C VAL A 96 14.69 -14.24 1.29
N GLY A 97 13.64 -13.66 0.71
CA GLY A 97 13.52 -13.46 -0.74
C GLY A 97 14.67 -12.64 -1.29
N TYR A 98 15.00 -11.52 -0.64
CA TYR A 98 16.14 -10.68 -1.02
C TYR A 98 17.47 -11.43 -0.95
N ARG A 99 17.70 -12.23 0.10
CA ARG A 99 18.92 -13.03 0.20
C ARG A 99 19.04 -14.02 -0.95
N LEU A 100 17.96 -14.73 -1.28
CA LEU A 100 17.92 -15.64 -2.43
C LEU A 100 18.21 -14.91 -3.73
N MET A 101 17.70 -13.69 -3.92
CA MET A 101 18.05 -12.89 -5.09
C MET A 101 19.55 -12.60 -5.18
N LEU A 102 20.19 -12.23 -4.08
CA LEU A 102 21.63 -11.94 -4.08
C LEU A 102 22.49 -13.18 -4.34
N ASP A 103 22.06 -14.34 -3.84
CA ASP A 103 22.82 -15.59 -3.95
C ASP A 103 22.67 -16.29 -5.32
N TYR A 104 21.51 -16.12 -5.98
CA TYR A 104 21.16 -16.88 -7.18
C TYR A 104 20.88 -16.03 -8.43
N CYS A 105 20.88 -14.70 -8.35
CA CYS A 105 20.75 -13.87 -9.56
C CYS A 105 21.92 -14.15 -10.52
N PRO A 106 21.65 -14.40 -11.81
CA PRO A 106 22.69 -14.67 -12.79
C PRO A 106 23.64 -13.46 -12.93
N ALA A 107 24.93 -13.76 -13.13
CA ALA A 107 25.96 -12.74 -13.30
C ALA A 107 25.96 -12.11 -14.71
N HIS A 108 25.39 -12.80 -15.70
CA HIS A 108 25.34 -12.36 -17.09
C HIS A 108 24.06 -11.58 -17.36
N VAL A 109 24.17 -10.48 -18.10
CA VAL A 109 23.02 -9.70 -18.54
C VAL A 109 22.47 -10.33 -19.82
N ASP A 110 21.29 -10.92 -19.72
CA ASP A 110 20.53 -11.55 -20.79
C ASP A 110 19.03 -11.17 -20.69
N ASP A 111 18.17 -11.81 -21.49
CA ASP A 111 16.72 -11.56 -21.43
C ASP A 111 16.12 -12.01 -20.08
N THR A 112 16.66 -13.06 -19.43
CA THR A 112 16.19 -13.51 -18.11
C THR A 112 16.47 -12.48 -17.01
N SER A 113 17.55 -11.69 -17.18
CA SER A 113 17.88 -10.58 -16.29
C SER A 113 16.77 -9.52 -16.21
N ARG A 114 15.93 -9.40 -17.25
CA ARG A 114 14.75 -8.50 -17.21
C ARG A 114 13.71 -8.99 -16.21
N GLU A 115 13.50 -10.30 -16.10
CA GLU A 115 12.52 -10.88 -15.17
C GLU A 115 13.04 -10.83 -13.73
N TRP A 116 14.34 -11.05 -13.51
CA TRP A 116 14.97 -10.84 -12.20
C TRP A 116 14.88 -9.38 -11.72
N ARG A 117 15.03 -8.40 -12.63
CA ARG A 117 14.79 -6.98 -12.32
C ARG A 117 13.37 -6.70 -11.85
N LYS A 118 12.37 -7.30 -12.50
CA LYS A 118 10.97 -7.18 -12.08
C LYS A 118 10.74 -7.82 -10.72
N LEU A 119 11.32 -8.99 -10.44
CA LEU A 119 11.23 -9.63 -9.12
C LEU A 119 11.85 -8.75 -8.02
N PHE A 120 13.01 -8.14 -8.30
CA PHE A 120 13.65 -7.22 -7.36
C PHE A 120 12.75 -6.03 -7.05
N SER A 121 12.20 -5.41 -8.10
CA SER A 121 11.24 -4.32 -7.96
C SER A 121 10.01 -4.76 -7.17
N GLY A 122 9.49 -5.98 -7.40
CA GLY A 122 8.37 -6.52 -6.66
C GLY A 122 8.65 -6.69 -5.17
N ILE A 123 9.80 -7.28 -4.81
CA ILE A 123 10.24 -7.38 -3.41
C ILE A 123 10.37 -6.00 -2.77
N GLN A 124 10.98 -5.05 -3.49
CA GLN A 124 11.21 -3.71 -2.98
C GLN A 124 9.89 -2.95 -2.74
N ILE A 125 8.90 -3.11 -3.62
CA ILE A 125 7.56 -2.52 -3.46
C ILE A 125 6.86 -3.12 -2.24
N VAL A 126 6.82 -4.45 -2.11
CA VAL A 126 6.19 -5.13 -0.97
C VAL A 126 6.84 -4.71 0.37
N ASP A 127 8.16 -4.56 0.39
CA ASP A 127 8.90 -4.09 1.57
C ASP A 127 8.57 -2.64 1.94
N LEU A 128 8.49 -1.76 0.95
CA LEU A 128 8.10 -0.36 1.15
C LEU A 128 6.67 -0.25 1.65
N GLU A 129 5.73 -0.94 1.00
CA GLU A 129 4.33 -0.98 1.38
C GLU A 129 4.17 -1.51 2.81
N HIS A 130 4.74 -2.69 3.10
CA HIS A 130 4.73 -3.29 4.44
C HIS A 130 5.30 -2.34 5.50
N SER A 131 6.46 -1.73 5.22
CA SER A 131 7.13 -0.85 6.16
C SER A 131 6.39 0.47 6.37
N SER A 132 5.74 1.00 5.33
CA SER A 132 5.08 2.30 5.37
C SER A 132 3.87 2.35 6.31
N ILE A 133 3.08 1.27 6.36
CA ILE A 133 1.91 1.14 7.25
C ILE A 133 2.31 1.30 8.72
N HIS A 134 3.52 0.85 9.06
CA HIS A 134 4.04 0.79 10.42
C HIS A 134 5.10 1.86 10.72
N LEU A 135 5.43 2.72 9.74
CA LEU A 135 6.60 3.61 9.79
C LEU A 135 7.86 2.88 10.25
N ALA A 136 8.07 1.68 9.70
CA ALA A 136 9.23 0.83 9.93
C ALA A 136 10.35 1.11 8.90
N TYR A 137 11.50 0.44 9.06
CA TYR A 137 12.62 0.57 8.14
C TYR A 137 12.49 -0.46 7.01
N PRO A 138 12.43 -0.03 5.73
CA PRO A 138 12.51 -0.95 4.60
C PRO A 138 13.84 -1.70 4.64
N VAL A 139 13.78 -3.03 4.59
CA VAL A 139 14.98 -3.89 4.61
C VAL A 139 15.75 -3.81 3.29
N ILE A 140 15.05 -3.55 2.20
CA ILE A 140 15.59 -3.59 0.84
C ILE A 140 16.20 -2.23 0.49
N PRO A 141 17.46 -2.18 0.01
CA PRO A 141 18.09 -0.91 -0.35
C PRO A 141 17.41 -0.27 -1.55
N ILE A 142 17.46 1.08 -1.60
CA ILE A 142 16.96 1.88 -2.72
C ILE A 142 17.57 1.40 -4.04
N GLU A 143 18.89 1.28 -4.05
CA GLU A 143 19.65 0.87 -5.23
C GLU A 143 20.05 -0.60 -5.11
N ALA A 144 19.78 -1.35 -6.17
CA ALA A 144 20.19 -2.74 -6.24
C ALA A 144 21.74 -2.84 -6.21
N PRO A 145 22.31 -3.69 -5.32
CA PRO A 145 23.76 -3.85 -5.23
C PRO A 145 24.34 -4.52 -6.47
N LEU A 146 23.56 -5.38 -7.14
CA LEU A 146 23.96 -6.05 -8.38
C LEU A 146 23.54 -5.21 -9.59
N ALA A 147 24.47 -4.99 -10.51
CA ALA A 147 24.21 -4.21 -11.72
C ALA A 147 23.09 -4.82 -12.59
N THR A 148 22.99 -6.14 -12.62
CA THR A 148 21.96 -6.92 -13.35
C THR A 148 20.54 -6.63 -12.85
N LEU A 149 20.40 -6.23 -11.58
CA LEU A 149 19.12 -5.94 -10.91
C LEU A 149 18.73 -4.46 -10.95
N ARG A 150 19.59 -3.57 -11.47
CA ARG A 150 19.31 -2.12 -11.49
C ARG A 150 18.18 -1.79 -12.45
N MET A 151 17.16 -1.11 -11.92
CA MET A 151 16.03 -0.60 -12.70
C MET A 151 16.43 0.64 -13.52
N SER A 152 15.74 0.84 -14.63
CA SER A 152 15.92 2.05 -15.44
C SER A 152 15.48 3.28 -14.65
N PRO A 153 16.23 4.39 -14.65
CA PRO A 153 15.77 5.64 -14.03
C PRO A 153 14.56 6.24 -14.75
N LEU A 154 14.22 5.75 -15.94
CA LEU A 154 13.01 6.12 -16.70
C LEU A 154 11.78 5.30 -16.28
N ASP A 155 11.96 4.25 -15.48
CA ASP A 155 10.85 3.44 -14.97
C ASP A 155 10.06 4.21 -13.92
N GLN A 156 8.74 4.32 -14.14
CA GLN A 156 7.88 5.18 -13.34
C GLN A 156 7.57 4.60 -11.96
N LEU A 157 7.39 3.28 -11.85
CA LEU A 157 7.21 2.63 -10.55
C LEU A 157 8.48 2.70 -9.72
N TYR A 158 9.65 2.58 -10.36
CA TYR A 158 10.93 2.77 -9.70
C TYR A 158 11.09 4.20 -9.17
N LYS A 159 10.76 5.23 -9.98
CA LYS A 159 10.78 6.63 -9.52
C LYS A 159 9.89 6.85 -8.30
N LEU A 160 8.64 6.36 -8.33
CA LEU A 160 7.71 6.45 -7.20
C LEU A 160 8.27 5.73 -5.96
N SER A 161 8.78 4.51 -6.12
CA SER A 161 9.38 3.71 -5.03
C SER A 161 10.57 4.41 -4.38
N ARG A 162 11.41 5.10 -5.17
CA ARG A 162 12.54 5.87 -4.64
C ARG A 162 12.10 7.07 -3.80
N MET A 163 11.10 7.81 -4.27
CA MET A 163 10.53 8.93 -3.50
C MET A 163 9.95 8.43 -2.18
N MET A 164 9.21 7.31 -2.22
CA MET A 164 8.68 6.64 -1.04
C MET A 164 9.77 6.24 -0.05
N HIS A 165 10.83 5.56 -0.52
CA HIS A 165 11.92 5.11 0.35
C HIS A 165 12.64 6.28 1.03
N THR A 166 12.94 7.33 0.27
CA THR A 166 13.60 8.54 0.77
C THR A 166 12.73 9.26 1.79
N GLY A 167 11.46 9.48 1.48
CA GLY A 167 10.50 10.14 2.38
C GLY A 167 10.27 9.36 3.67
N LEU A 168 10.04 8.05 3.57
CA LEU A 168 9.76 7.18 4.70
C LEU A 168 10.92 7.12 5.70
N SER A 169 12.17 7.10 5.20
CA SER A 169 13.38 7.03 6.04
C SER A 169 13.47 8.12 7.11
N HIS A 170 12.84 9.29 6.89
CA HIS A 170 12.79 10.37 7.88
C HIS A 170 11.85 10.10 9.07
N PHE A 171 10.84 9.26 8.86
CA PHE A 171 9.80 8.96 9.85
C PHE A 171 10.01 7.62 10.53
N THR A 172 10.80 6.75 9.91
CA THR A 172 11.11 5.42 10.41
C THR A 172 11.66 5.44 11.84
N GLY A 173 11.13 4.56 12.69
CA GLY A 173 11.66 4.33 14.04
C GLY A 173 11.38 5.47 15.03
N ARG A 174 10.71 6.55 14.58
CA ARG A 174 10.31 7.68 15.42
C ARG A 174 9.10 7.40 16.28
N ARG A 175 8.45 6.23 16.15
CA ARG A 175 7.29 5.83 16.95
C ARG A 175 6.17 6.88 16.93
N LEU A 176 5.95 7.51 15.78
CA LEU A 176 4.76 8.33 15.57
C LEU A 176 3.54 7.39 15.47
N PRO A 177 2.33 7.83 15.85
CA PRO A 177 1.11 7.12 15.51
C PRO A 177 1.04 6.86 14.00
N THR A 178 0.65 5.64 13.63
CA THR A 178 0.63 5.18 12.23
C THR A 178 -0.81 4.98 11.75
N ILE A 179 -1.01 4.81 10.45
CA ILE A 179 -2.32 4.41 9.90
C ILE A 179 -2.82 3.12 10.56
N TRP A 180 -1.90 2.17 10.81
CA TRP A 180 -2.25 0.89 11.44
C TRP A 180 -2.85 1.03 12.84
N SER A 181 -2.41 2.04 13.61
CA SER A 181 -2.93 2.28 14.96
C SER A 181 -4.45 2.52 15.01
N CYS A 182 -5.06 2.92 13.89
CA CYS A 182 -6.51 3.11 13.78
C CYS A 182 -7.30 1.81 13.66
N PHE A 183 -6.63 0.70 13.33
CA PHE A 183 -7.20 -0.63 13.15
C PHE A 183 -6.83 -1.61 14.26
N GLU A 184 -5.97 -1.19 15.19
CA GLU A 184 -5.64 -1.96 16.39
C GLU A 184 -6.67 -1.70 17.49
N ASP A 185 -6.96 -2.73 18.30
CA ASP A 185 -7.85 -2.58 19.45
C ASP A 185 -7.29 -1.52 20.39
N SER A 186 -8.03 -0.41 20.52
CA SER A 186 -7.78 0.74 21.41
C SER A 186 -7.56 0.38 22.89
N ARG A 187 -7.72 -0.89 23.26
CA ARG A 187 -7.56 -1.43 24.62
C ARG A 187 -6.17 -1.95 24.93
N VAL A 188 -5.33 -2.22 23.93
CA VAL A 188 -4.08 -2.95 24.21
C VAL A 188 -2.90 -2.02 24.48
N GLU A 189 -2.75 -0.89 23.79
CA GLU A 189 -1.53 -0.09 23.94
C GLU A 189 -1.82 1.42 23.90
N ASN A 190 -2.03 2.01 25.10
CA ASN A 190 -1.53 3.35 25.39
C ASN A 190 0.01 3.29 25.32
N HIS A 191 0.55 3.06 24.12
CA HIS A 191 1.97 3.17 23.90
C HIS A 191 2.33 4.63 24.16
N ASN A 192 3.29 4.80 25.07
CA ASN A 192 3.98 6.06 25.29
C ASN A 192 4.56 6.51 23.94
N PHE A 193 3.80 7.27 23.15
CA PHE A 193 4.31 8.01 22.01
C PHE A 193 5.30 9.01 22.57
N THR A 194 6.58 8.61 22.61
CA THR A 194 7.66 9.37 23.26
C THR A 194 8.00 10.65 22.50
N THR A 195 7.49 10.78 21.29
CA THR A 195 7.96 11.68 20.24
C THR A 195 6.75 12.33 19.59
N SER A 196 6.66 13.65 19.71
CA SER A 196 5.61 14.44 19.09
C SER A 196 5.93 14.77 17.63
N PHE A 197 4.89 15.03 16.85
CA PHE A 197 5.00 15.63 15.53
C PHE A 197 5.57 17.05 15.65
N THR A 198 6.55 17.39 14.83
CA THR A 198 7.27 18.67 14.86
C THR A 198 7.04 19.51 13.60
N ALA A 199 7.43 20.79 13.64
CA ALA A 199 7.38 21.65 12.46
C ALA A 199 8.28 21.16 11.31
N ILE A 200 9.41 20.51 11.64
CA ILE A 200 10.34 19.92 10.65
C ILE A 200 9.63 18.81 9.88
N ASP A 201 8.80 18.02 10.57
CA ASP A 201 8.04 16.92 9.97
C ASP A 201 7.08 17.43 8.91
N GLY A 202 6.40 18.55 9.19
CA GLY A 202 5.55 19.23 8.22
C GLY A 202 6.32 19.77 7.01
N VAL A 203 7.56 20.22 7.18
CA VAL A 203 8.41 20.65 6.05
C VAL A 203 8.80 19.45 5.18
N LEU A 204 9.19 18.33 5.79
CA LEU A 204 9.57 17.12 5.06
C LEU A 204 8.40 16.51 4.29
N ILE A 205 7.21 16.48 4.89
CA ILE A 205 5.98 16.05 4.22
C ILE A 205 5.68 16.94 3.00
N ARG A 206 5.84 18.26 3.14
CA ARG A 206 5.65 19.20 2.03
C ARG A 206 6.63 18.98 0.89
N ASP A 207 7.91 18.79 1.21
CA ASP A 207 8.93 18.52 0.20
C ASP A 207 8.64 17.21 -0.54
N TRP A 208 8.28 16.16 0.19
CA TRP A 208 7.94 14.88 -0.41
C TRP A 208 6.70 14.96 -1.31
N ALA A 209 5.64 15.64 -0.86
CA ALA A 209 4.45 15.87 -1.67
C ALA A 209 4.75 16.64 -2.97
N LYS A 210 5.58 17.68 -2.88
CA LYS A 210 6.04 18.43 -4.04
C LYS A 210 6.77 17.54 -5.05
N GLN A 211 7.65 16.64 -4.59
CA GLN A 211 8.35 15.70 -5.47
C GLN A 211 7.37 14.77 -6.21
N LEU A 212 6.33 14.29 -5.52
CA LEU A 212 5.28 13.46 -6.14
C LEU A 212 4.50 14.23 -7.22
N ASP A 213 4.16 15.50 -6.98
CA ASP A 213 3.46 16.33 -7.96
C ASP A 213 4.31 16.71 -9.16
N ASP A 214 5.55 17.13 -8.92
CA ASP A 214 6.51 17.42 -9.98
C ASP A 214 6.69 16.19 -10.88
N TRP A 215 6.69 14.98 -10.29
CA TRP A 215 6.67 13.72 -11.03
C TRP A 215 5.39 13.50 -11.84
N LEU A 216 4.21 13.77 -11.28
CA LEU A 216 2.93 13.58 -11.99
C LEU A 216 2.84 14.50 -13.22
N VAL A 217 3.29 15.75 -13.10
CA VAL A 217 3.37 16.70 -14.21
C VAL A 217 4.30 16.16 -15.31
N GLU A 218 5.46 15.63 -14.94
CA GLU A 218 6.39 14.98 -15.89
C GLU A 218 5.75 13.76 -16.57
N PHE A 219 5.02 12.95 -15.80
CA PHE A 219 4.37 11.72 -16.27
C PHE A 219 3.25 12.01 -17.29
N ASN A 220 2.38 12.99 -16.99
CA ASN A 220 1.30 13.41 -17.87
C ASN A 220 1.82 14.04 -19.17
N GLY A 221 2.94 14.77 -19.12
CA GLY A 221 3.56 15.39 -20.31
C GLY A 221 4.20 14.41 -21.30
N LYS A 222 4.44 13.14 -20.90
CA LYS A 222 5.20 12.16 -21.68
C LYS A 222 4.38 11.00 -22.25
N THR A 223 3.13 10.84 -21.82
CA THR A 223 2.36 9.61 -22.08
C THR A 223 1.22 9.88 -23.07
N PRO A 224 1.34 9.50 -24.36
CA PRO A 224 0.35 9.86 -25.38
C PRO A 224 -0.95 9.04 -25.32
N GLU A 225 -0.99 7.86 -24.69
CA GLU A 225 -2.24 7.13 -24.38
C GLU A 225 -2.13 6.30 -23.09
N PRO A 226 -3.21 6.21 -22.28
CA PRO A 226 -3.21 5.42 -21.04
C PRO A 226 -3.30 3.92 -21.34
N ASP A 227 -2.20 3.19 -21.16
CA ASP A 227 -2.19 1.72 -21.14
C ASP A 227 -2.45 1.17 -19.72
N GLN A 228 -2.55 -0.17 -19.58
CA GLN A 228 -2.76 -0.82 -18.28
C GLN A 228 -1.64 -0.49 -17.27
N SER A 229 -0.40 -0.30 -17.74
CA SER A 229 0.73 0.04 -16.88
C SER A 229 0.63 1.47 -16.34
N SER A 230 0.14 2.40 -17.17
CA SER A 230 -0.11 3.80 -16.80
C SER A 230 -1.19 3.92 -15.73
N LYS A 231 -2.27 3.12 -15.81
CA LYS A 231 -3.32 3.07 -14.78
C LYS A 231 -2.76 2.61 -13.42
N LEU A 232 -1.94 1.56 -13.41
CA LEU A 232 -1.30 1.06 -12.19
C LEU A 232 -0.37 2.11 -11.58
N VAL A 233 0.45 2.76 -12.39
CA VAL A 233 1.38 3.82 -11.96
C VAL A 233 0.61 5.00 -11.35
N LEU A 234 -0.46 5.44 -12.01
CA LEU A 234 -1.29 6.54 -11.52
C LEU A 234 -1.98 6.19 -10.21
N ARG A 235 -2.47 4.96 -10.09
CA ARG A 235 -3.03 4.44 -8.84
C ARG A 235 -2.04 4.48 -7.71
N GLN A 236 -0.81 4.02 -7.93
CA GLN A 236 0.23 4.07 -6.92
C GLN A 236 0.54 5.52 -6.51
N TYR A 237 0.56 6.47 -7.45
CA TYR A 237 0.67 7.89 -7.10
C TYR A 237 -0.46 8.37 -6.18
N VAL A 238 -1.73 8.07 -6.49
CA VAL A 238 -2.89 8.51 -5.69
C VAL A 238 -2.82 7.93 -4.27
N LEU A 239 -2.46 6.66 -4.14
CA LEU A 239 -2.32 6.00 -2.84
C LEU A 239 -1.13 6.54 -2.05
N HIS A 240 0.03 6.76 -2.69
CA HIS A 240 1.19 7.38 -2.06
C HIS A 240 0.89 8.81 -1.58
N ARG A 241 0.15 9.60 -2.37
CA ARG A 241 -0.30 10.93 -1.97
C ARG A 241 -1.08 10.88 -0.66
N LEU A 242 -2.06 9.99 -0.56
CA LEU A 242 -2.84 9.82 0.67
C LEU A 242 -1.95 9.35 1.83
N LEU A 243 -1.07 8.37 1.61
CA LEU A 243 -0.13 7.89 2.62
C LEU A 243 0.72 9.02 3.21
N VAL A 244 1.29 9.88 2.36
CA VAL A 244 2.15 11.02 2.78
C VAL A 244 1.39 11.96 3.71
N LEU A 245 0.17 12.35 3.33
CA LEU A 245 -0.69 13.18 4.18
C LEU A 245 -1.10 12.44 5.47
N SER A 246 -1.23 11.13 5.39
CA SER A 246 -1.60 10.26 6.49
C SER A 246 -0.48 10.00 7.48
N ILE A 247 0.72 10.55 7.30
CA ILE A 247 1.76 10.55 8.33
C ILE A 247 1.46 11.58 9.40
N TYR A 248 0.99 12.78 9.02
CA TYR A 248 0.71 13.82 10.01
C TYR A 248 -0.67 13.65 10.66
N HIS A 249 -1.64 13.05 9.97
CA HIS A 249 -3.01 12.98 10.50
C HIS A 249 -3.13 12.13 11.78
N PRO A 250 -2.71 10.84 11.83
CA PRO A 250 -2.64 10.07 13.07
C PRO A 250 -1.73 10.73 14.11
N ALA A 251 -0.60 11.30 13.68
CA ALA A 251 0.33 11.99 14.57
C ALA A 251 -0.26 13.26 15.22
N ARG A 252 -1.37 13.78 14.69
CA ARG A 252 -2.15 14.92 15.18
C ARG A 252 -3.55 14.49 15.60
N SER A 253 -3.62 13.38 16.37
CA SER A 253 -4.81 12.77 17.01
C SER A 253 -5.68 11.85 16.16
N GLY A 254 -5.47 11.76 14.84
CA GLY A 254 -6.31 10.92 13.98
C GLY A 254 -7.77 11.40 13.87
N ASN A 255 -8.03 12.64 14.29
CA ASN A 255 -9.33 13.31 14.21
C ASN A 255 -9.18 14.59 13.39
N LEU A 256 -9.87 14.62 12.25
CA LEU A 256 -9.90 15.72 11.29
C LEU A 256 -10.27 17.05 11.96
N TRP A 257 -11.12 16.99 12.97
CA TRP A 257 -11.69 18.15 13.67
C TRP A 257 -10.93 18.57 14.92
N SER A 258 -9.78 17.94 15.22
CA SER A 258 -8.97 18.34 16.36
C SER A 258 -8.40 19.76 16.19
N GLN A 259 -8.15 20.44 17.31
CA GLN A 259 -7.52 21.77 17.32
C GLN A 259 -6.09 21.78 16.74
N SER A 260 -5.49 20.60 16.52
CA SER A 260 -4.13 20.45 16.02
C SER A 260 -4.04 20.35 14.49
N ILE A 261 -5.18 20.29 13.79
CA ILE A 261 -5.26 20.28 12.33
C ILE A 261 -5.85 21.60 11.84
N THR A 262 -5.22 22.21 10.85
CA THR A 262 -5.70 23.45 10.22
C THR A 262 -6.79 23.16 9.17
N SER A 263 -7.66 24.12 8.89
CA SER A 263 -8.71 23.98 7.85
C SER A 263 -8.15 23.60 6.47
N HIS A 264 -6.95 24.08 6.15
CA HIS A 264 -6.23 23.77 4.92
C HIS A 264 -5.79 22.30 4.84
N GLU A 265 -5.23 21.79 5.93
CA GLU A 265 -4.86 20.37 6.03
C GLU A 265 -6.10 19.46 6.02
N GLN A 266 -7.21 19.91 6.61
CA GLN A 266 -8.49 19.19 6.53
C GLN A 266 -8.98 19.05 5.09
N GLU A 267 -8.99 20.16 4.35
CA GLU A 267 -9.41 20.20 2.95
C GLU A 267 -8.54 19.28 2.10
N GLU A 268 -7.23 19.33 2.29
CA GLU A 268 -6.30 18.54 1.51
C GLU A 268 -6.39 17.03 1.77
N LEU A 269 -6.55 16.63 3.03
CA LEU A 269 -6.80 15.23 3.40
C LEU A 269 -8.09 14.73 2.77
N LEU A 270 -9.17 15.51 2.84
CA LEU A 270 -10.46 15.13 2.27
C LEU A 270 -10.40 15.00 0.75
N LEU A 271 -9.74 15.94 0.06
CA LEU A 271 -9.57 15.87 -1.38
C LEU A 271 -8.78 14.62 -1.80
N SER A 272 -7.68 14.32 -1.10
CA SER A 272 -6.89 13.12 -1.38
C SER A 272 -7.65 11.83 -1.06
N ALA A 273 -8.44 11.81 0.02
CA ALA A 273 -9.24 10.66 0.41
C ALA A 273 -10.38 10.41 -0.58
N ARG A 274 -11.09 11.46 -1.02
CA ARG A 274 -12.13 11.38 -2.06
C ARG A 274 -11.56 10.89 -3.39
N ALA A 275 -10.42 11.42 -3.83
CA ALA A 275 -9.74 10.96 -5.04
C ALA A 275 -9.39 9.46 -4.97
N THR A 276 -8.94 9.00 -3.80
CA THR A 276 -8.64 7.58 -3.54
C THR A 276 -9.90 6.70 -3.66
N LEU A 277 -11.01 7.12 -3.03
CA LEU A 277 -12.28 6.38 -3.12
C LEU A 277 -12.86 6.39 -4.54
N LYS A 278 -12.74 7.50 -5.26
CA LYS A 278 -13.21 7.61 -6.65
C LYS A 278 -12.42 6.70 -7.58
N LEU A 279 -11.10 6.64 -7.42
CA LEU A 279 -10.25 5.71 -8.16
C LEU A 279 -10.69 4.27 -7.97
N HIS A 280 -11.03 3.91 -6.73
CA HIS A 280 -11.47 2.56 -6.39
C HIS A 280 -12.75 2.11 -7.11
N GLN A 281 -13.65 3.04 -7.45
CA GLN A 281 -14.91 2.70 -8.13
C GLN A 281 -14.73 2.16 -9.54
N HIS A 282 -13.68 2.62 -10.22
CA HIS A 282 -13.46 2.39 -11.65
C HIS A 282 -12.32 1.41 -11.92
N ASP A 283 -11.80 0.77 -10.87
CA ASP A 283 -10.64 -0.12 -10.96
C ASP A 283 -11.01 -1.54 -10.53
N ASP A 284 -11.16 -2.41 -11.53
CA ASP A 284 -11.45 -3.83 -11.42
C ASP A 284 -10.21 -4.69 -11.18
N SER A 285 -9.05 -4.06 -11.01
CA SER A 285 -7.80 -4.78 -10.81
C SER A 285 -7.70 -5.42 -9.42
N ILE A 286 -6.68 -6.26 -9.31
CA ILE A 286 -6.33 -6.91 -8.07
C ILE A 286 -5.61 -5.92 -7.16
N TRP A 287 -6.16 -5.75 -5.96
CA TRP A 287 -5.62 -4.90 -4.90
C TRP A 287 -4.77 -5.72 -3.91
N SER A 288 -3.63 -5.15 -3.52
CA SER A 288 -2.80 -5.66 -2.43
C SER A 288 -3.47 -5.40 -1.07
N ASN A 289 -2.93 -5.97 0.01
CA ASN A 289 -3.42 -5.66 1.35
C ASN A 289 -3.12 -4.21 1.71
N TRP A 290 -1.98 -3.69 1.29
CA TRP A 290 -1.62 -2.30 1.48
C TRP A 290 -2.64 -1.37 0.82
N ASP A 291 -2.99 -1.65 -0.44
CA ASP A 291 -4.00 -0.88 -1.16
C ASP A 291 -5.32 -0.82 -0.39
N LEU A 292 -5.80 -1.97 0.13
CA LEU A 292 -7.03 -2.05 0.92
C LEU A 292 -6.97 -1.21 2.19
N ILE A 293 -5.85 -1.26 2.93
CA ILE A 293 -5.66 -0.49 4.15
C ILE A 293 -5.73 1.02 3.86
N ILE A 294 -5.07 1.48 2.79
CA ILE A 294 -5.07 2.90 2.40
C ILE A 294 -6.46 3.35 1.92
N ILE A 295 -7.19 2.52 1.17
CA ILE A 295 -8.55 2.85 0.71
C ILE A 295 -9.53 2.86 1.90
N THR A 296 -9.43 1.91 2.83
CA THR A 296 -10.26 1.92 4.06
C THR A 296 -9.95 3.16 4.91
N TRP A 297 -8.68 3.53 5.01
CA TRP A 297 -8.26 4.74 5.70
C TRP A 297 -8.83 6.01 5.04
N ALA A 298 -8.86 6.06 3.70
CA ALA A 298 -9.55 7.12 2.95
C ALA A 298 -11.05 7.20 3.32
N ALA A 299 -11.73 6.04 3.38
CA ALA A 299 -13.14 5.97 3.77
C ALA A 299 -13.38 6.53 5.17
N LEU A 300 -12.50 6.23 6.13
CA LEU A 300 -12.58 6.76 7.49
C LEU A 300 -12.39 8.28 7.54
N ILE A 301 -11.44 8.84 6.78
CA ILE A 301 -11.25 10.30 6.67
C ILE A 301 -12.51 10.97 6.10
N VAL A 302 -13.08 10.41 5.03
CA VAL A 302 -14.29 10.96 4.40
C VAL A 302 -15.49 10.87 5.35
N LEU A 303 -15.63 9.79 6.12
CA LEU A 303 -16.66 9.68 7.15
C LEU A 303 -16.55 10.79 8.20
N GLN A 304 -15.33 11.11 8.65
CA GLN A 304 -15.12 12.26 9.54
C GLN A 304 -15.55 13.58 8.87
N GLY A 305 -15.26 13.75 7.58
CA GLY A 305 -15.76 14.87 6.78
C GLY A 305 -17.29 15.00 6.78
N ILE A 306 -18.00 13.88 6.61
CA ILE A 306 -19.47 13.82 6.69
C ILE A 306 -19.95 14.21 8.10
N GLN A 307 -19.33 13.69 9.16
CA GLN A 307 -19.68 13.98 10.55
C GLN A 307 -19.57 15.47 10.89
N GLY A 308 -18.57 16.18 10.34
CA GLY A 308 -18.45 17.63 10.52
C GLY A 308 -19.26 18.48 9.52
N GLY A 309 -20.11 17.85 8.71
CA GLY A 309 -21.06 18.54 7.83
C GLY A 309 -20.46 19.05 6.51
N ILE A 310 -19.30 18.55 6.08
CA ILE A 310 -18.67 18.89 4.79
C ILE A 310 -18.65 17.70 3.81
N GLY A 311 -19.57 16.76 3.99
CA GLY A 311 -19.76 15.62 3.10
C GLY A 311 -20.26 16.04 1.71
N GLU A 312 -19.83 15.29 0.69
CA GLU A 312 -20.29 15.40 -0.70
C GLU A 312 -21.32 14.32 -1.04
N ILE A 313 -22.06 14.51 -2.14
CA ILE A 313 -23.18 13.65 -2.55
C ILE A 313 -22.72 12.20 -2.78
N GLU A 314 -21.53 12.01 -3.35
CA GLU A 314 -21.00 10.69 -3.71
C GLU A 314 -20.29 9.98 -2.55
N ASP A 315 -19.91 10.71 -1.49
CA ASP A 315 -19.04 10.20 -0.42
C ASP A 315 -19.60 8.90 0.20
N MET A 316 -20.88 8.92 0.61
CA MET A 316 -21.52 7.77 1.25
C MET A 316 -21.68 6.58 0.29
N THR A 317 -21.92 6.83 -1.00
CA THR A 317 -22.00 5.78 -2.02
C THR A 317 -20.66 5.11 -2.20
N ASN A 318 -19.58 5.88 -2.23
CA ASN A 318 -18.22 5.39 -2.44
C ASN A 318 -17.73 4.58 -1.23
N ILE A 319 -18.04 5.04 -0.01
CA ILE A 319 -17.74 4.31 1.23
C ILE A 319 -18.47 2.96 1.27
N LYS A 320 -19.76 2.93 0.92
CA LYS A 320 -20.54 1.69 0.88
C LYS A 320 -20.03 0.71 -0.17
N LEU A 321 -19.66 1.21 -1.36
CA LEU A 321 -19.05 0.38 -2.39
C LEU A 321 -17.77 -0.30 -1.87
N HIS A 322 -16.90 0.45 -1.21
CA HIS A 322 -15.68 -0.12 -0.63
C HIS A 322 -15.99 -1.18 0.45
N LEU A 323 -16.96 -0.91 1.33
CA LEU A 323 -17.41 -1.87 2.34
C LEU A 323 -17.93 -3.17 1.70
N ASP A 324 -18.70 -3.06 0.62
CA ASP A 324 -19.21 -4.22 -0.13
C ASP A 324 -18.07 -5.02 -0.77
N ILE A 325 -17.04 -4.35 -1.31
CA ILE A 325 -15.85 -5.00 -1.87
C ILE A 325 -15.07 -5.75 -0.78
N LEU A 326 -14.92 -5.18 0.42
CA LEU A 326 -14.30 -5.87 1.55
C LEU A 326 -15.10 -7.11 1.96
N LYS A 327 -16.43 -7.01 2.01
CA LYS A 327 -17.32 -8.14 2.37
C LYS A 327 -17.35 -9.26 1.33
N GLN A 328 -17.07 -8.95 0.08
CA GLN A 328 -16.97 -9.94 -1.00
C GLN A 328 -15.64 -10.69 -0.97
N LYS A 329 -14.61 -10.15 -0.31
CA LYS A 329 -13.32 -10.81 -0.16
C LYS A 329 -13.41 -11.90 0.90
N ASN A 330 -13.00 -13.09 0.51
CA ASN A 330 -13.06 -14.25 1.37
C ASN A 330 -11.67 -14.54 1.97
N GLU A 331 -11.39 -14.01 3.15
CA GLU A 331 -10.12 -14.24 3.82
C GLU A 331 -10.24 -15.25 4.97
N PRO A 332 -9.21 -16.09 5.20
CA PRO A 332 -9.16 -16.94 6.37
C PRO A 332 -8.98 -16.10 7.63
N LYS A 333 -9.51 -16.60 8.74
CA LYS A 333 -9.39 -15.94 10.05
C LYS A 333 -8.00 -16.13 10.65
N PRO A 334 -7.41 -15.10 11.30
CA PRO A 334 -7.92 -13.74 11.42
C PRO A 334 -7.74 -12.94 10.12
N SER A 335 -8.85 -12.40 9.60
CA SER A 335 -8.87 -11.69 8.33
C SER A 335 -8.49 -10.21 8.52
N LEU A 336 -7.70 -9.67 7.59
CA LEU A 336 -7.49 -8.23 7.48
C LEU A 336 -8.82 -7.55 7.13
N CYS A 337 -9.54 -8.07 6.13
CA CYS A 337 -10.84 -7.56 5.73
C CYS A 337 -11.82 -7.49 6.92
N ASP A 338 -11.89 -8.49 7.79
CA ASP A 338 -12.75 -8.46 8.99
C ASP A 338 -12.40 -7.26 9.91
N LYS A 339 -11.11 -6.96 10.11
CA LYS A 339 -10.66 -5.81 10.90
C LYS A 339 -11.06 -4.49 10.25
N LEU A 340 -10.84 -4.37 8.94
CA LEU A 340 -11.17 -3.18 8.16
C LEU A 340 -12.68 -2.92 8.14
N ILE A 341 -13.48 -3.98 7.92
CA ILE A 341 -14.95 -3.95 7.96
C ILE A 341 -15.43 -3.50 9.33
N THR A 342 -14.96 -4.14 10.40
CA THR A 342 -15.39 -3.83 11.78
C THR A 342 -15.16 -2.35 12.08
N ARG A 343 -13.94 -1.85 11.82
CA ARG A 343 -13.60 -0.46 12.08
C ARG A 343 -14.42 0.53 11.26
N LEU A 344 -14.71 0.20 10.00
CA LEU A 344 -15.50 1.04 9.11
C LEU A 344 -16.99 1.06 9.50
N GLU A 345 -17.55 -0.09 9.88
CA GLU A 345 -18.93 -0.20 10.36
C GLU A 345 -19.14 0.51 11.70
N GLU A 346 -18.19 0.42 12.63
CA GLU A 346 -18.19 1.21 13.87
C GLU A 346 -18.26 2.71 13.55
N SER A 347 -17.40 3.20 12.63
CA SER A 347 -17.40 4.61 12.24
C SER A 347 -18.69 5.04 11.54
N LEU A 348 -19.34 4.14 10.78
CA LEU A 348 -20.62 4.41 10.10
C LEU A 348 -21.79 4.53 11.09
N GLN A 349 -21.74 3.76 12.19
CA GLN A 349 -22.74 3.87 13.26
C GLN A 349 -22.66 5.26 13.90
N ASP A 350 -21.45 5.77 14.14
CA ASP A 350 -21.24 7.11 14.72
C ASP A 350 -21.83 8.23 13.85
N VAL A 351 -21.76 8.13 12.51
CA VAL A 351 -22.43 9.09 11.60
C VAL A 351 -23.95 9.04 11.73
N SER A 352 -24.50 7.85 12.00
CA SER A 352 -25.95 7.62 12.08
C SER A 352 -26.55 8.11 13.41
N THR A 353 -25.72 8.36 14.42
CA THR A 353 -26.08 8.96 15.71
C THR A 353 -25.58 10.42 15.77
N PRO A 354 -26.41 11.41 15.41
CA PRO A 354 -25.98 12.80 15.42
C PRO A 354 -25.68 13.28 16.85
N ASP A 355 -24.42 13.57 17.14
CA ASP A 355 -24.01 14.31 18.33
C ASP A 355 -24.27 15.80 18.11
N PHE A 356 -25.34 16.32 18.71
CA PHE A 356 -25.79 17.71 18.60
C PHE A 356 -24.86 18.75 19.28
N SER A 357 -23.67 18.36 19.73
CA SER A 357 -22.75 19.22 20.48
C SER A 357 -21.69 19.94 19.64
N TYR A 358 -21.59 19.69 18.33
CA TYR A 358 -20.55 20.30 17.50
C TYR A 358 -21.01 21.62 16.87
N VAL A 359 -20.38 22.73 17.28
CA VAL A 359 -20.58 24.06 16.67
C VAL A 359 -19.55 24.23 15.55
N GLN A 360 -20.03 24.31 14.31
CA GLN A 360 -19.22 24.57 13.12
C GLN A 360 -18.51 25.93 13.18
N PRO A 361 -17.20 26.00 12.89
CA PRO A 361 -16.60 27.19 12.30
C PRO A 361 -17.10 27.29 10.85
N ALA A 362 -17.48 28.49 10.41
CA ALA A 362 -17.89 28.73 9.03
C ALA A 362 -16.72 28.46 8.07
N HIS A 363 -16.81 27.38 7.28
CA HIS A 363 -15.91 27.14 6.16
C HIS A 363 -16.49 27.84 4.91
N PRO A 364 -15.71 28.64 4.18
CA PRO A 364 -16.12 29.12 2.86
C PRO A 364 -16.24 27.92 1.91
N SER A 365 -17.33 27.87 1.13
CA SER A 365 -17.53 26.81 0.13
C SER A 365 -16.52 26.92 -1.01
N VAL A 366 -16.15 25.74 -1.52
CA VAL A 366 -15.62 25.42 -2.86
C VAL A 366 -15.28 26.60 -3.77
N MET A 367 -13.97 26.72 -4.05
CA MET A 367 -13.34 27.43 -5.16
C MET A 367 -13.73 28.89 -5.36
N ASP A 368 -13.17 29.76 -4.52
CA ASP A 368 -12.94 31.14 -4.91
C ASP A 368 -11.53 31.25 -5.53
N PRO A 369 -11.37 31.55 -6.82
CA PRO A 369 -10.07 31.74 -7.46
C PRO A 369 -9.29 32.95 -6.92
N SER A 370 -9.86 33.74 -6.01
CA SER A 370 -9.18 34.82 -5.29
C SER A 370 -8.51 34.39 -3.97
N PHE A 371 -8.68 33.13 -3.53
CA PHE A 371 -8.00 32.62 -2.35
C PHE A 371 -6.51 32.37 -2.60
N ASP A 372 -5.69 32.68 -1.59
CA ASP A 372 -4.26 32.35 -1.60
C ASP A 372 -4.12 30.83 -1.43
N TYR A 373 -3.61 30.15 -2.45
CA TYR A 373 -3.40 28.69 -2.48
C TYR A 373 -1.96 28.29 -2.12
N THR A 374 -1.13 29.21 -1.65
CA THR A 374 0.28 28.93 -1.27
C THR A 374 0.44 27.94 -0.11
N TRP A 375 -0.64 27.61 0.59
CA TRP A 375 -0.70 26.61 1.65
C TRP A 375 -0.84 25.17 1.16
N GLN A 376 -1.28 24.94 -0.08
CA GLN A 376 -1.54 23.60 -0.62
C GLN A 376 -0.23 22.80 -0.65
N ILE A 377 -0.23 21.62 -0.02
CA ILE A 377 0.94 20.74 -0.03
C ILE A 377 1.07 20.06 -1.39
N PHE A 378 -0.07 19.68 -1.97
CA PHE A 378 -0.19 19.14 -3.31
C PHE A 378 -1.11 20.00 -4.20
N ASP A 379 -0.77 20.11 -5.49
CA ASP A 379 -1.57 20.79 -6.52
C ASP A 379 -2.91 20.05 -6.71
N GLN A 380 -4.01 20.78 -6.55
CA GLN A 380 -5.36 20.25 -6.72
C GLN A 380 -5.75 20.08 -8.20
N VAL A 381 -5.19 20.86 -9.11
CA VAL A 381 -5.45 20.76 -10.56
C VAL A 381 -5.02 19.40 -11.07
N ASN A 382 -3.95 18.86 -10.50
CA ASN A 382 -3.43 17.53 -10.82
C ASN A 382 -4.45 16.42 -10.55
N LEU A 383 -5.25 16.50 -9.47
CA LEU A 383 -6.31 15.52 -9.19
C LEU A 383 -7.50 15.65 -10.16
N GLN A 384 -7.77 16.85 -10.67
CA GLN A 384 -8.82 17.07 -11.67
C GLN A 384 -8.41 16.58 -13.07
N GLN A 385 -7.11 16.58 -13.37
CA GLN A 385 -6.54 16.06 -14.61
C GLN A 385 -6.47 14.53 -14.65
N ILE A 386 -6.65 13.85 -13.52
CA ILE A 386 -6.82 12.40 -13.48
C ILE A 386 -8.18 12.09 -14.12
N GLN A 387 -8.14 11.78 -15.42
CA GLN A 387 -9.31 11.23 -16.12
C GLN A 387 -9.59 9.84 -15.55
N PHE A 388 -10.52 9.78 -14.60
CA PHE A 388 -11.14 8.52 -14.21
C PHE A 388 -11.92 8.01 -15.43
N PRO A 389 -11.61 6.83 -15.98
CA PRO A 389 -12.36 6.30 -17.11
C PRO A 389 -13.82 6.13 -16.69
N GLY A 390 -14.73 6.79 -17.44
CA GLY A 390 -16.18 6.71 -17.24
C GLY A 390 -16.81 5.45 -17.80
#